data_AF-A0A7J5WRV5-F1
#
_entry.id   AF-A0A7J5WRV5-F1
#
_cell.length_a   1.000
_cell.length_b   1.000
_cell.length_c   1.000
_cell.angle_alpha   90.00
_cell.angle_beta   90.00
_cell.angle_gamma   90.00
#
_symmetry.space_group_name_H-M   'P 1'
#
loop_
_entity.id
_entity.type
_entity.pdbx_description
1 polymer ?
#
loop_
_entity_poly.entity_id
_entity_poly.type
_entity_poly.pdbx_seq_one_letter_code
_entity_poly.pdbx_strand_id
1 'polypeptide(L)'
;MTQIAIVLYPRFTALDFVGPYEVLRMLPDADVRFVAHEPGPVVADSGVLVVGATHSFDETPSPDLILIPGGPGCFGAAKDEKLREWLRTVGPAAQWTTSVCTGSVVLAAAGLLDGLRATTHWSSLTALSLYGVTAVSDERVVRAGPDERIVTAAGVSAGIDLALWLADQIAGTKKAEAIQLAIEYDPQPHLDSGHRSKASVATITASTVMLSRDLDKPEVLKLSTRLLWDRALATVRARR
;
A
#
# COMPACT_ATOMS: atom_id res chain seq x y z
N MET A 1 5.95 -22.73 -6.31
CA MET A 1 5.24 -21.54 -6.82
C MET A 1 5.10 -20.58 -5.67
N THR A 2 5.57 -19.35 -5.84
CA THR A 2 5.47 -18.28 -4.83
C THR A 2 4.15 -17.57 -5.05
N GLN A 3 3.20 -17.70 -4.12
CA GLN A 3 1.89 -17.09 -4.23
C GLN A 3 1.93 -15.63 -3.79
N ILE A 4 1.58 -14.74 -4.72
CA ILE A 4 1.63 -13.29 -4.53
C ILE A 4 0.19 -12.75 -4.57
N ALA A 5 -0.33 -12.36 -3.42
CA ALA A 5 -1.65 -11.75 -3.29
C ALA A 5 -1.53 -10.22 -3.36
N ILE A 6 -2.03 -9.64 -4.45
CA ILE A 6 -2.17 -8.19 -4.61
C ILE A 6 -3.63 -7.82 -4.38
N VAL A 7 -3.91 -7.09 -3.31
CA VAL A 7 -5.29 -6.76 -2.93
C VAL A 7 -5.86 -5.67 -3.82
N LEU A 8 -7.10 -5.85 -4.27
CA LEU A 8 -7.88 -4.84 -4.97
C LEU A 8 -9.11 -4.44 -4.13
N TYR A 9 -9.36 -3.14 -4.06
CA TYR A 9 -10.55 -2.57 -3.44
C TYR A 9 -11.00 -1.31 -4.19
N PRO A 10 -12.30 -0.95 -4.21
CA PRO A 10 -12.77 0.19 -4.99
C PRO A 10 -11.97 1.47 -4.71
N ARG A 11 -11.58 2.18 -5.78
CA ARG A 11 -10.79 3.41 -5.73
C ARG A 11 -9.36 3.23 -5.19
N PHE A 12 -8.74 2.09 -5.47
CA PHE A 12 -7.28 1.95 -5.37
C PHE A 12 -6.58 2.86 -6.40
N THR A 13 -5.36 3.29 -6.12
CA THR A 13 -4.51 3.99 -7.11
C THR A 13 -3.80 2.97 -7.98
N ALA A 14 -3.97 3.07 -9.30
CA ALA A 14 -3.53 2.02 -10.22
C ALA A 14 -2.03 1.71 -10.16
N LEU A 15 -1.20 2.75 -10.14
CA LEU A 15 0.25 2.57 -10.17
C LEU A 15 0.79 1.91 -8.88
N ASP A 16 0.09 2.03 -7.76
CA ASP A 16 0.47 1.40 -6.49
C ASP A 16 0.51 -0.12 -6.55
N PHE A 17 -0.30 -0.73 -7.44
CA PHE A 17 -0.30 -2.18 -7.65
C PHE A 17 0.33 -2.56 -8.99
N VAL A 18 0.11 -1.79 -10.08
CA VAL A 18 0.68 -2.07 -11.41
C VAL A 18 2.20 -2.02 -11.38
N GLY A 19 2.79 -1.03 -10.70
CA GLY A 19 4.24 -0.91 -10.58
C GLY A 19 4.88 -2.15 -9.96
N PRO A 20 4.48 -2.55 -8.73
CA PRO A 20 4.94 -3.80 -8.14
C PRO A 20 4.60 -5.04 -8.97
N TYR A 21 3.38 -5.12 -9.52
CA TYR A 21 2.93 -6.25 -10.34
C TYR A 21 3.89 -6.52 -11.52
N GLU A 22 4.31 -5.46 -12.22
CA GLU A 22 5.18 -5.61 -13.39
C GLU A 22 6.52 -6.26 -13.01
N VAL A 23 7.06 -5.94 -11.83
CA VAL A 23 8.29 -6.54 -11.32
C VAL A 23 8.05 -7.96 -10.76
N LEU A 24 7.06 -8.10 -9.88
CA LEU A 24 6.81 -9.34 -9.13
C LEU A 24 6.37 -10.50 -10.02
N ARG A 25 5.66 -10.23 -11.13
CA ARG A 25 5.25 -11.27 -12.09
C ARG A 25 6.43 -11.94 -12.82
N MET A 26 7.63 -11.35 -12.75
CA MET A 26 8.85 -11.87 -13.37
C MET A 26 9.72 -12.70 -12.41
N LEU A 27 9.29 -12.88 -11.16
CA LEU A 27 9.94 -13.78 -10.22
C LEU A 27 9.81 -15.24 -10.68
N PRO A 28 10.80 -16.11 -10.37
CA PRO A 28 10.69 -17.54 -10.63
C PRO A 28 9.45 -18.13 -9.96
N ASP A 29 8.68 -18.92 -10.71
CA ASP A 29 7.47 -19.62 -10.24
C ASP A 29 6.40 -18.73 -9.58
N ALA A 30 6.31 -17.45 -9.97
CA ALA A 30 5.33 -16.51 -9.43
C ALA A 30 3.89 -16.91 -9.79
N ASP A 31 3.04 -17.09 -8.77
CA ASP A 31 1.59 -17.20 -8.89
C ASP A 31 0.94 -15.90 -8.42
N VAL A 32 0.74 -14.95 -9.34
CA VAL A 32 0.19 -13.64 -9.01
C VAL A 32 -1.35 -13.67 -9.03
N ARG A 33 -1.95 -13.26 -7.91
CA ARG A 33 -3.40 -13.19 -7.72
C ARG A 33 -3.82 -11.76 -7.43
N PHE A 34 -4.83 -11.30 -8.15
CA PHE A 34 -5.54 -10.07 -7.82
C PHE A 34 -6.70 -10.44 -6.92
N VAL A 35 -6.61 -10.06 -5.64
CA VAL A 35 -7.47 -10.60 -4.57
C VAL A 35 -8.46 -9.55 -4.11
N ALA A 36 -9.74 -9.88 -4.10
CA ALA A 36 -10.82 -9.04 -3.56
C ALA A 36 -11.81 -9.89 -2.74
N HIS A 37 -13.00 -9.35 -2.42
CA HIS A 37 -14.07 -10.14 -1.79
C HIS A 37 -14.49 -11.34 -2.65
N GLU A 38 -14.51 -11.14 -3.96
CA GLU A 38 -14.96 -12.07 -4.99
C GLU A 38 -14.31 -11.70 -6.34
N PRO A 39 -14.07 -12.65 -7.24
CA PRO A 39 -13.56 -12.37 -8.58
C PRO A 39 -14.51 -11.45 -9.36
N GLY A 40 -13.96 -10.49 -10.10
CA GLY A 40 -14.77 -9.52 -10.85
C GLY A 40 -14.13 -8.14 -10.99
N PRO A 41 -14.84 -7.20 -11.64
CA PRO A 41 -14.29 -5.88 -11.95
C PRO A 41 -14.18 -5.00 -10.69
N VAL A 42 -13.00 -4.41 -10.48
CA VAL A 42 -12.74 -3.39 -9.46
C VAL A 42 -12.26 -2.11 -10.14
N VAL A 43 -12.95 -1.01 -9.86
CA VAL A 43 -12.68 0.30 -10.49
C VAL A 43 -11.64 1.07 -9.69
N ALA A 44 -10.59 1.54 -10.39
CA ALA A 44 -9.55 2.38 -9.81
C ALA A 44 -10.05 3.81 -9.51
N ASP A 45 -9.23 4.60 -8.82
CA ASP A 45 -9.54 5.96 -8.36
C ASP A 45 -9.98 6.94 -9.45
N SER A 46 -9.43 6.82 -10.67
CA SER A 46 -9.80 7.65 -11.84
C SER A 46 -11.22 7.42 -12.35
N GLY A 47 -11.87 6.32 -11.96
CA GLY A 47 -13.20 5.93 -12.46
C GLY A 47 -13.23 5.38 -13.88
N VAL A 48 -12.07 5.26 -14.54
CA VAL A 48 -11.95 4.77 -15.93
C VAL A 48 -11.28 3.40 -15.99
N LEU A 49 -10.17 3.23 -15.26
CA LEU A 49 -9.46 1.95 -15.26
C LEU A 49 -10.22 0.92 -14.41
N VAL A 50 -10.49 -0.24 -15.01
CA VAL A 50 -11.12 -1.39 -14.35
C VAL A 50 -10.16 -2.56 -14.40
N VAL A 51 -9.93 -3.19 -13.26
CA VAL A 51 -9.06 -4.36 -13.12
C VAL A 51 -9.89 -5.52 -12.61
N GLY A 52 -9.78 -6.68 -13.25
CA GLY A 52 -10.46 -7.89 -12.80
C GLY A 52 -9.73 -8.53 -11.63
N ALA A 53 -10.33 -8.55 -10.45
CA ALA A 53 -9.93 -9.46 -9.38
C ALA A 53 -10.08 -10.90 -9.89
N THR A 54 -9.04 -11.70 -9.71
CA THR A 54 -8.98 -13.08 -10.21
C THR A 54 -9.36 -14.09 -9.15
N HIS A 55 -9.20 -13.75 -7.87
CA HIS A 55 -9.48 -14.63 -6.74
C HIS A 55 -10.16 -13.87 -5.60
N SER A 56 -10.92 -14.57 -4.79
CA SER A 56 -11.40 -14.08 -3.49
C SER A 56 -10.35 -14.25 -2.39
N PHE A 57 -10.58 -13.59 -1.25
CA PHE A 57 -9.86 -13.83 -0.01
C PHE A 57 -9.90 -15.30 0.43
N ASP A 58 -11.07 -15.95 0.29
CA ASP A 58 -11.28 -17.34 0.72
C ASP A 58 -10.54 -18.34 -0.18
N GLU A 59 -10.36 -18.01 -1.47
CA GLU A 59 -9.56 -18.79 -2.42
C GLU A 59 -8.04 -18.58 -2.27
N THR A 60 -7.63 -17.60 -1.44
CA THR A 60 -6.22 -17.23 -1.23
C THR A 60 -5.86 -17.26 0.28
N PRO A 61 -5.90 -18.43 0.94
CA PRO A 61 -5.78 -18.54 2.40
C PRO A 61 -4.33 -18.53 2.91
N SER A 62 -3.32 -18.63 2.04
CA SER A 62 -1.91 -18.76 2.43
C SER A 62 -0.94 -18.17 1.40
N PRO A 63 -1.03 -16.85 1.10
CA PRO A 63 -0.07 -16.20 0.23
C PRO A 63 1.32 -16.10 0.87
N ASP A 64 2.38 -16.25 0.07
CA ASP A 64 3.75 -16.03 0.50
C ASP A 64 4.08 -14.53 0.58
N LEU A 65 3.50 -13.73 -0.32
CA LEU A 65 3.65 -12.28 -0.39
C LEU A 65 2.28 -11.62 -0.47
N ILE A 66 2.05 -10.63 0.38
CA ILE A 66 0.86 -9.78 0.36
C ILE A 66 1.27 -8.37 -0.03
N LEU A 67 0.55 -7.76 -0.96
CA LEU A 67 0.73 -6.36 -1.34
C LEU A 67 -0.59 -5.59 -1.28
N ILE A 68 -0.63 -4.58 -0.42
CA ILE A 68 -1.78 -3.68 -0.28
C ILE A 68 -1.47 -2.36 -0.99
N PRO A 69 -2.14 -2.04 -2.10
CA PRO A 69 -2.01 -0.72 -2.72
C PRO A 69 -2.68 0.35 -1.86
N GLY A 70 -2.39 1.61 -2.15
CA GLY A 70 -3.09 2.76 -1.61
C GLY A 70 -4.19 3.28 -2.53
N GLY A 71 -4.49 4.56 -2.34
CA GLY A 71 -5.49 5.33 -3.06
C GLY A 71 -6.60 5.87 -2.17
N PRO A 72 -7.49 6.71 -2.72
CA PRO A 72 -8.61 7.33 -1.98
C PRO A 72 -9.58 6.33 -1.35
N GLY A 73 -9.61 5.08 -1.82
CA GLY A 73 -10.39 3.98 -1.25
C GLY A 73 -9.85 3.43 0.07
N CYS A 74 -8.62 3.77 0.47
CA CYS A 74 -7.93 3.13 1.60
C CYS A 74 -8.69 3.21 2.93
N PHE A 75 -9.41 4.31 3.20
CA PHE A 75 -10.19 4.45 4.44
C PHE A 75 -11.47 3.61 4.44
N GLY A 76 -12.03 3.30 3.27
CA GLY A 76 -13.10 2.33 3.11
C GLY A 76 -12.56 0.92 3.36
N ALA A 77 -11.45 0.56 2.70
CA ALA A 77 -10.76 -0.72 2.90
C ALA A 77 -10.30 -0.91 4.36
N ALA A 78 -9.85 0.14 5.04
CA ALA A 78 -9.48 0.10 6.46
C ALA A 78 -10.67 -0.13 7.42
N LYS A 79 -11.92 -0.04 6.94
CA LYS A 79 -13.13 -0.39 7.71
C LYS A 79 -13.72 -1.74 7.31
N ASP A 80 -13.22 -2.33 6.24
CA ASP A 80 -13.68 -3.60 5.71
C ASP A 80 -13.25 -4.73 6.65
N GLU A 81 -14.21 -5.31 7.37
CA GLU A 81 -13.92 -6.35 8.35
C GLU A 81 -13.42 -7.65 7.69
N LYS A 82 -13.93 -8.01 6.50
CA LYS A 82 -13.49 -9.25 5.81
C LYS A 82 -12.02 -9.11 5.39
N LEU A 83 -11.66 -7.96 4.80
CA LEU A 83 -10.26 -7.69 4.44
C LEU A 83 -9.36 -7.67 5.69
N ARG A 84 -9.77 -7.00 6.76
CA ARG A 84 -8.96 -6.93 7.99
C ARG A 84 -8.79 -8.29 8.66
N GLU A 85 -9.83 -9.11 8.70
CA GLU A 85 -9.75 -10.46 9.26
C GLU A 85 -8.87 -11.38 8.41
N TRP A 86 -9.01 -11.30 7.08
CA TRP A 86 -8.12 -12.02 6.17
C TRP A 86 -6.66 -11.60 6.40
N LEU A 87 -6.37 -10.29 6.48
CA LEU A 87 -5.02 -9.78 6.76
C LEU A 87 -4.47 -10.22 8.11
N ARG A 88 -5.29 -10.23 9.18
CA ARG A 88 -4.89 -10.75 10.50
C ARG A 88 -4.54 -12.22 10.44
N THR A 89 -5.25 -12.98 9.61
CA THR A 89 -5.06 -14.42 9.45
C THR A 89 -3.80 -14.72 8.63
N VAL A 90 -3.65 -14.11 7.45
CA VAL A 90 -2.59 -14.47 6.50
C VAL A 90 -1.29 -13.68 6.70
N GLY A 91 -1.37 -12.44 7.19
CA GLY A 91 -0.24 -11.53 7.31
C GLY A 91 0.92 -12.06 8.16
N PRO A 92 0.66 -12.60 9.37
CA PRO A 92 1.72 -13.16 10.21
C PRO A 92 2.40 -14.39 9.63
N ALA A 93 1.74 -15.13 8.73
CA ALA A 93 2.25 -16.35 8.13
C ALA A 93 2.98 -16.11 6.79
N ALA A 94 2.63 -15.02 6.10
CA ALA A 94 3.31 -14.63 4.86
C ALA A 94 4.80 -14.35 5.10
N GLN A 95 5.62 -14.67 4.10
CA GLN A 95 7.04 -14.31 4.11
C GLN A 95 7.22 -12.80 4.04
N TRP A 96 6.34 -12.12 3.29
CA TRP A 96 6.34 -10.67 3.12
C TRP A 96 4.92 -10.11 3.22
N THR A 97 4.69 -9.21 4.19
CA THR A 97 3.47 -8.41 4.27
C THR A 97 3.79 -6.98 3.89
N THR A 98 3.28 -6.52 2.76
CA THR A 98 3.74 -5.27 2.15
C THR A 98 2.62 -4.31 1.82
N SER A 99 2.96 -3.03 1.71
CA SER A 99 2.04 -2.02 1.21
C SER A 99 2.75 -0.91 0.47
N VAL A 100 2.02 -0.24 -0.39
CA VAL A 100 2.45 0.96 -1.12
C VAL A 100 1.53 2.11 -0.73
N CYS A 101 2.07 3.32 -0.63
CA CYS A 101 1.29 4.55 -0.45
C CYS A 101 0.39 4.45 0.80
N THR A 102 -0.89 4.79 0.68
CA THR A 102 -1.86 4.70 1.77
C THR A 102 -2.30 3.28 2.12
N GLY A 103 -1.79 2.25 1.46
CA GLY A 103 -2.04 0.85 1.81
C GLY A 103 -1.58 0.48 3.22
N SER A 104 -0.55 1.16 3.74
CA SER A 104 -0.11 0.98 5.13
C SER A 104 -1.17 1.40 6.17
N VAL A 105 -2.11 2.28 5.82
CA VAL A 105 -3.27 2.59 6.68
C VAL A 105 -4.19 1.37 6.83
N VAL A 106 -4.32 0.55 5.78
CA VAL A 106 -5.12 -0.69 5.83
C VAL A 106 -4.43 -1.72 6.72
N LEU A 107 -3.10 -1.89 6.58
CA LEU A 107 -2.30 -2.75 7.47
C LEU A 107 -2.39 -2.30 8.93
N ALA A 108 -2.29 -1.00 9.20
CA ALA A 108 -2.44 -0.45 10.54
C ALA A 108 -3.86 -0.69 11.10
N ALA A 109 -4.90 -0.54 10.29
CA ALA A 109 -6.26 -0.82 10.70
C ALA A 109 -6.53 -2.31 10.98
N ALA A 110 -5.77 -3.21 10.36
CA ALA A 110 -5.77 -4.64 10.67
C ALA A 110 -4.99 -4.99 11.96
N GLY A 111 -4.26 -4.04 12.56
CA GLY A 111 -3.44 -4.24 13.76
C GLY A 111 -2.03 -4.76 13.47
N LEU A 112 -1.65 -4.87 12.20
CA LEU A 112 -0.36 -5.44 11.80
C LEU A 112 0.83 -4.47 11.98
N LEU A 113 0.56 -3.19 12.25
CA LEU A 113 1.57 -2.15 12.43
C LEU A 113 1.61 -1.58 13.86
N ASP A 114 0.90 -2.20 14.82
CA ASP A 114 0.78 -1.70 16.18
C ASP A 114 2.17 -1.57 16.85
N GLY A 115 2.54 -0.35 17.22
CA GLY A 115 3.84 -0.05 17.84
C GLY A 115 5.05 -0.15 16.90
N LEU A 116 4.84 -0.39 15.60
CA LEU A 116 5.91 -0.52 14.61
C LEU A 116 6.20 0.82 13.91
N ARG A 117 7.36 0.89 13.24
CA ARG A 117 7.65 1.96 12.29
C ARG A 117 7.09 1.62 10.91
N ALA A 118 6.60 2.60 10.17
CA ALA A 118 6.17 2.41 8.79
C ALA A 118 6.15 3.74 8.03
N THR A 119 6.26 3.69 6.71
CA THR A 119 5.99 4.84 5.84
C THR A 119 4.63 4.72 5.15
N THR A 120 4.19 5.79 4.51
CA THR A 120 2.94 5.87 3.75
C THR A 120 3.05 6.99 2.71
N HIS A 121 1.96 7.33 2.03
CA HIS A 121 1.93 8.55 1.24
C HIS A 121 2.16 9.79 2.11
N TRP A 122 2.93 10.77 1.63
CA TRP A 122 3.32 11.95 2.41
C TRP A 122 2.13 12.73 3.00
N SER A 123 0.97 12.69 2.34
CA SER A 123 -0.25 13.37 2.79
C SER A 123 -1.00 12.62 3.90
N SER A 124 -0.66 11.35 4.14
CA SER A 124 -1.36 10.45 5.07
C SER A 124 -0.51 10.03 6.27
N LEU A 125 0.71 10.59 6.43
CA LEU A 125 1.59 10.29 7.57
C LEU A 125 0.88 10.55 8.92
N THR A 126 0.16 11.67 9.06
CA THR A 126 -0.61 11.97 10.27
C THR A 126 -1.72 10.95 10.53
N ALA A 127 -2.41 10.51 9.48
CA ALA A 127 -3.44 9.48 9.60
C ALA A 127 -2.86 8.14 10.06
N LEU A 128 -1.68 7.76 9.54
CA LEU A 128 -0.97 6.56 9.95
C LEU A 128 -0.54 6.63 11.43
N SER A 129 -0.02 7.76 11.90
CA SER A 129 0.37 7.95 13.30
C SER A 129 -0.78 7.77 14.30
N LEU A 130 -2.02 8.07 13.91
CA LEU A 130 -3.21 7.90 14.76
C LEU A 130 -3.52 6.42 15.05
N TYR A 131 -2.91 5.48 14.32
CA TYR A 131 -2.98 4.05 14.62
C TYR A 131 -1.89 3.58 15.60
N GLY A 132 -1.11 4.48 16.21
CA GLY A 132 -0.01 4.09 17.10
C GLY A 132 1.24 3.62 16.35
N VAL A 133 1.31 3.91 15.06
CA VAL A 133 2.46 3.63 14.19
C VAL A 133 3.47 4.78 14.28
N THR A 134 4.76 4.46 14.40
CA THR A 134 5.84 5.45 14.26
C THR A 134 6.00 5.78 12.77
N ALA A 135 5.30 6.83 12.32
CA ALA A 135 5.31 7.22 10.91
C ALA A 135 6.66 7.80 10.48
N VAL A 136 7.26 7.21 9.45
CA VAL A 136 8.56 7.59 8.87
C VAL A 136 8.33 8.39 7.60
N SER A 137 8.90 9.59 7.52
CA SER A 137 8.58 10.56 6.46
C SER A 137 9.67 10.74 5.40
N ASP A 138 10.86 10.24 5.65
CA ASP A 138 12.09 10.49 4.88
C ASP A 138 12.69 9.22 4.25
N GLU A 139 12.10 8.06 4.52
CA GLU A 139 12.45 6.79 3.87
C GLU A 139 11.38 6.40 2.83
N ARG A 140 11.86 5.98 1.66
CA ARG A 140 11.02 5.53 0.55
C ARG A 140 10.46 4.13 0.75
N VAL A 141 11.23 3.27 1.41
CA VAL A 141 10.86 1.89 1.79
C VAL A 141 11.30 1.69 3.24
N VAL A 142 10.38 1.24 4.10
CA VAL A 142 10.58 1.02 5.53
C VAL A 142 10.24 -0.42 5.87
N ARG A 143 11.21 -1.11 6.47
CA ARG A 143 11.07 -2.47 7.00
C ARG A 143 10.79 -2.42 8.49
N ALA A 144 9.96 -3.34 8.97
CA ALA A 144 9.48 -3.35 10.34
C ALA A 144 9.03 -4.75 10.80
N GLY A 145 8.78 -4.84 12.12
CA GLY A 145 8.36 -6.07 12.78
C GLY A 145 9.52 -7.02 13.09
N PRO A 146 9.24 -8.11 13.84
CA PRO A 146 10.19 -9.22 13.98
C PRO A 146 10.57 -9.76 12.60
N ASP A 147 11.84 -10.08 12.41
CA ASP A 147 12.41 -10.57 11.14
C ASP A 147 12.27 -9.63 9.93
N GLU A 148 11.88 -8.36 10.12
CA GLU A 148 11.76 -7.34 9.06
C GLU A 148 10.82 -7.71 7.89
N ARG A 149 9.86 -8.61 8.12
CA ARG A 149 8.94 -9.14 7.09
C ARG A 149 7.80 -8.20 6.69
N ILE A 150 7.55 -7.15 7.48
CA ILE A 150 6.56 -6.12 7.16
C ILE A 150 7.26 -4.96 6.47
N VAL A 151 6.93 -4.70 5.21
CA VAL A 151 7.63 -3.70 4.39
C VAL A 151 6.64 -2.73 3.78
N THR A 152 6.77 -1.46 4.15
CA THR A 152 5.90 -0.38 3.67
C THR A 152 6.68 0.54 2.76
N ALA A 153 6.07 0.95 1.66
CA ALA A 153 6.65 1.90 0.71
C ALA A 153 5.84 3.20 0.68
N ALA A 154 6.54 4.29 0.36
CA ALA A 154 5.96 5.63 0.28
C ALA A 154 5.00 5.76 -0.93
N GLY A 155 4.76 6.98 -1.39
CA GLY A 155 3.75 7.25 -2.41
C GLY A 155 4.02 6.60 -3.77
N VAL A 156 2.98 5.94 -4.31
CA VAL A 156 2.77 5.64 -5.72
C VAL A 156 3.90 4.88 -6.40
N SER A 157 4.86 5.58 -7.01
CA SER A 157 5.97 4.95 -7.74
C SER A 157 6.93 4.19 -6.83
N ALA A 158 6.89 4.44 -5.51
CA ALA A 158 7.69 3.70 -4.53
C ALA A 158 7.42 2.19 -4.55
N GLY A 159 6.27 1.76 -5.08
CA GLY A 159 5.96 0.36 -5.28
C GLY A 159 6.91 -0.38 -6.23
N ILE A 160 7.49 0.29 -7.23
CA ILE A 160 8.45 -0.34 -8.15
C ILE A 160 9.75 -0.63 -7.39
N ASP A 161 10.25 0.34 -6.63
CA ASP A 161 11.47 0.17 -5.84
C ASP A 161 11.31 -0.89 -4.74
N LEU A 162 10.14 -0.91 -4.08
CA LEU A 162 9.77 -1.99 -3.16
C LEU A 162 9.84 -3.35 -3.83
N ALA A 163 9.25 -3.49 -5.01
CA ALA A 163 9.20 -4.77 -5.70
C ALA A 163 10.57 -5.22 -6.23
N LEU A 164 11.43 -4.30 -6.68
CA LEU A 164 12.80 -4.62 -7.05
C LEU A 164 13.63 -5.06 -5.84
N TRP A 165 13.45 -4.40 -4.70
CA TRP A 165 14.05 -4.83 -3.45
C TRP A 165 13.56 -6.23 -3.05
N LEU A 166 12.25 -6.50 -3.12
CA LEU A 166 11.68 -7.83 -2.87
C LEU A 166 12.23 -8.88 -3.84
N ALA A 167 12.43 -8.52 -5.11
CA ALA A 167 13.00 -9.44 -6.10
C ALA A 167 14.44 -9.84 -5.75
N ASP A 168 15.24 -8.91 -5.24
CA ASP A 168 16.58 -9.19 -4.72
C ASP A 168 16.52 -10.12 -3.51
N GLN A 169 15.60 -9.86 -2.56
CA GLN A 169 15.44 -10.71 -1.37
C GLN A 169 14.95 -12.13 -1.70
N ILE A 170 14.10 -12.29 -2.71
CA ILE A 170 13.44 -13.57 -3.04
C ILE A 170 14.28 -14.39 -4.02
N ALA A 171 14.81 -13.76 -5.07
CA ALA A 171 15.45 -14.45 -6.19
C ALA A 171 16.94 -14.09 -6.37
N GLY A 172 17.47 -13.23 -5.50
CA GLY A 172 18.86 -12.79 -5.51
C GLY A 172 19.15 -11.67 -6.51
N THR A 173 20.25 -10.97 -6.26
CA THR A 173 20.63 -9.72 -6.95
C THR A 173 20.68 -9.85 -8.45
N LYS A 174 21.25 -10.92 -9.00
CA LYS A 174 21.34 -11.13 -10.45
C LYS A 174 19.97 -11.16 -11.12
N LYS A 175 18.96 -11.75 -10.47
CA LYS A 175 17.60 -11.80 -11.01
C LYS A 175 16.91 -10.44 -10.88
N ALA A 176 17.11 -9.74 -9.78
CA ALA A 176 16.60 -8.38 -9.60
C ALA A 176 17.18 -7.40 -10.64
N GLU A 177 18.49 -7.43 -10.88
CA GLU A 177 19.17 -6.64 -11.93
C GLU A 177 18.62 -6.97 -13.33
N ALA A 178 18.43 -8.26 -13.63
CA ALA A 178 17.85 -8.67 -14.90
C ALA A 178 16.40 -8.19 -15.07
N ILE A 179 15.58 -8.24 -14.00
CA ILE A 179 14.22 -7.71 -14.02
C ILE A 179 14.25 -6.18 -14.20
N GLN A 180 15.09 -5.48 -13.45
CA GLN A 180 15.25 -4.02 -13.57
C GLN A 180 15.59 -3.62 -15.00
N LEU A 181 16.54 -4.32 -15.65
CA LEU A 181 16.90 -4.07 -17.04
C LEU A 181 15.78 -4.46 -18.00
N ALA A 182 15.06 -5.55 -17.76
CA ALA A 182 13.97 -6.01 -18.63
C ALA A 182 12.81 -5.02 -18.73
N ILE A 183 12.54 -4.25 -17.67
CA ILE A 183 11.55 -3.16 -17.69
C ILE A 183 12.17 -1.78 -17.92
N GLU A 184 13.48 -1.73 -18.21
CA GLU A 184 14.24 -0.50 -18.43
C GLU A 184 14.02 0.53 -17.30
N TYR A 185 14.03 0.07 -16.04
CA TYR A 185 13.82 0.94 -14.89
C TYR A 185 15.11 1.71 -14.54
N ASP A 186 15.36 2.75 -15.35
CA ASP A 186 16.37 3.80 -15.17
C ASP A 186 15.66 5.18 -15.10
N PRO A 187 14.98 5.51 -13.99
CA PRO A 187 14.19 6.72 -13.92
C PRO A 187 15.07 7.98 -13.95
N GLN A 188 14.81 8.88 -14.91
CA GLN A 188 15.44 10.20 -15.02
C GLN A 188 14.38 11.33 -14.94
N PRO A 189 13.84 11.63 -13.75
CA PRO A 189 12.85 12.70 -13.61
C PRO A 189 13.44 14.06 -13.99
N HIS A 190 12.79 14.77 -14.91
CA HIS A 190 13.19 16.13 -15.32
C HIS A 190 12.86 17.21 -14.25
N LEU A 191 12.12 16.85 -13.20
CA LEU A 191 11.75 17.72 -12.08
C LEU A 191 12.21 17.12 -10.76
N ASP A 192 12.58 17.99 -9.81
CA ASP A 192 13.01 17.60 -8.47
C ASP A 192 11.96 17.91 -7.38
N SER A 193 10.69 17.58 -7.62
CA SER A 193 9.58 17.85 -6.69
C SER A 193 8.86 16.60 -6.19
N GLY A 194 9.44 15.42 -6.40
CA GLY A 194 8.85 14.13 -5.99
C GLY A 194 8.82 13.86 -4.48
N HIS A 195 9.44 14.73 -3.66
CA HIS A 195 9.45 14.60 -2.20
C HIS A 195 9.20 15.96 -1.53
N ARG A 196 8.53 15.96 -0.38
CA ARG A 196 8.18 17.21 0.34
C ARG A 196 9.39 18.04 0.76
N SER A 197 10.52 17.40 1.04
CA SER A 197 11.76 18.12 1.39
C SER A 197 12.38 18.88 0.22
N LYS A 198 11.97 18.57 -1.02
CA LYS A 198 12.50 19.17 -2.26
C LYS A 198 11.49 20.08 -2.95
N ALA A 199 10.20 19.83 -2.76
CA ALA A 199 9.12 20.61 -3.34
C ALA A 199 8.94 21.98 -2.65
N SER A 200 8.64 23.01 -3.45
CA SER A 200 8.29 24.34 -2.93
C SER A 200 6.96 24.32 -2.16
N VAL A 201 6.73 25.29 -1.27
CA VAL A 201 5.45 25.45 -0.56
C VAL A 201 4.28 25.59 -1.55
N ALA A 202 4.48 26.33 -2.65
CA ALA A 202 3.47 26.50 -3.69
C ALA A 202 3.13 25.15 -4.35
N THR A 203 4.15 24.35 -4.68
CA THR A 203 3.99 23.00 -5.23
C THR A 203 3.24 22.09 -4.26
N ILE A 204 3.62 22.08 -2.97
CA ILE A 204 2.95 21.27 -1.95
C ILE A 204 1.47 21.67 -1.81
N THR A 205 1.18 22.97 -1.81
CA THR A 205 -0.18 23.49 -1.71
C THR A 205 -1.02 23.08 -2.92
N ALA A 206 -0.49 23.27 -4.14
CA ALA A 206 -1.17 22.87 -5.38
C ALA A 206 -1.43 21.36 -5.43
N SER A 207 -0.45 20.54 -5.05
CA SER A 207 -0.61 19.09 -4.96
C SER A 207 -1.64 18.68 -3.90
N THR A 208 -1.69 19.36 -2.76
CA THR A 208 -2.71 19.10 -1.73
C THR A 208 -4.12 19.35 -2.25
N VAL A 209 -4.33 20.46 -2.97
CA VAL A 209 -5.61 20.78 -3.62
C VAL A 209 -5.96 19.76 -4.70
N MET A 210 -4.97 19.29 -5.47
CA MET A 210 -5.19 18.25 -6.47
C MET A 210 -5.68 16.95 -5.83
N LEU A 211 -5.01 16.51 -4.76
CA LEU A 211 -5.38 15.29 -4.03
C LEU A 211 -6.72 15.41 -3.29
N SER A 212 -7.14 16.61 -2.89
CA SER A 212 -8.42 16.82 -2.20
C SER A 212 -9.63 16.74 -3.14
N ARG A 213 -9.45 16.96 -4.46
CA ARG A 213 -10.55 16.84 -5.44
C ARG A 213 -11.17 15.44 -5.46
N ASP A 214 -10.38 14.42 -5.14
CA ASP A 214 -10.87 13.05 -5.01
C ASP A 214 -11.58 12.78 -3.66
N LEU A 215 -11.41 13.66 -2.68
CA LEU A 215 -12.09 13.64 -1.37
C LEU A 215 -13.38 14.47 -1.36
N ASP A 216 -13.61 15.36 -2.35
CA ASP A 216 -14.80 16.20 -2.47
C ASP A 216 -16.10 15.40 -2.66
N LYS A 217 -16.00 14.07 -2.86
CA LYS A 217 -17.14 13.16 -2.78
C LYS A 217 -17.56 13.02 -1.30
N PRO A 218 -18.79 13.45 -0.90
CA PRO A 218 -19.21 13.53 0.50
C PRO A 218 -19.03 12.24 1.31
N GLU A 219 -19.20 11.09 0.66
CA GLU A 219 -19.01 9.76 1.25
C GLU A 219 -17.59 9.54 1.76
N VAL A 220 -16.59 9.94 0.96
CA VAL A 220 -15.17 9.71 1.22
C VAL A 220 -14.69 10.58 2.38
N LEU A 221 -15.11 11.85 2.38
CA LEU A 221 -14.82 12.79 3.46
C LEU A 221 -15.48 12.35 4.78
N LYS A 222 -16.74 11.93 4.75
CA LYS A 222 -17.42 11.39 5.96
C LYS A 222 -16.70 10.15 6.49
N LEU A 223 -16.29 9.24 5.61
CA LEU A 223 -15.60 8.01 5.98
C LEU A 223 -14.24 8.28 6.64
N SER A 224 -13.41 9.14 6.04
CA SER A 224 -12.09 9.49 6.55
C SER A 224 -12.19 10.25 7.89
N THR A 225 -13.04 11.26 7.97
CA THR A 225 -13.20 12.09 9.18
C THR A 225 -13.70 11.27 10.36
N ARG A 226 -14.71 10.41 10.15
CA ARG A 226 -15.24 9.52 11.20
C ARG A 226 -14.19 8.52 11.68
N LEU A 227 -13.40 7.95 10.78
CA LEU A 227 -12.36 6.98 11.15
C LEU A 227 -11.27 7.62 12.02
N LEU A 228 -10.80 8.80 11.62
CA LEU A 228 -9.80 9.57 12.38
C LEU A 228 -10.35 9.95 13.76
N TRP A 229 -11.62 10.35 13.83
CA TRP A 229 -12.30 10.68 15.08
C TRP A 229 -12.47 9.48 16.01
N ASP A 230 -12.98 8.36 15.49
CA ASP A 230 -13.18 7.12 16.27
C ASP A 230 -11.84 6.61 16.83
N ARG A 231 -10.75 6.70 16.05
CA ARG A 231 -9.40 6.35 16.50
C ARG A 231 -8.85 7.31 17.54
N ALA A 232 -8.98 8.62 17.34
CA ALA A 232 -8.58 9.60 18.34
C ALA A 232 -9.29 9.37 19.69
N LEU A 233 -10.59 9.07 19.66
CA LEU A 233 -11.36 8.71 20.86
C LEU A 233 -10.88 7.42 21.51
N ALA A 234 -10.57 6.38 20.73
CA ALA A 234 -10.04 5.12 21.24
C ALA A 234 -8.68 5.33 21.94
N THR A 235 -7.77 6.11 21.35
CA THR A 235 -6.47 6.45 21.96
C THR A 235 -6.64 7.20 23.28
N VAL A 236 -7.57 8.15 23.37
CA VAL A 236 -7.86 8.88 24.62
C VAL A 236 -8.43 7.95 25.69
N ARG A 237 -9.32 7.02 25.32
CA ARG A 237 -9.94 6.06 26.24
C ARG A 237 -8.94 5.03 26.78
N ALA A 238 -7.99 4.59 25.97
CA ALA A 238 -6.96 3.62 26.38
C ALA A 238 -5.88 4.20 27.32
N ARG A 239 -5.85 5.53 27.52
CA ARG A 239 -4.94 6.23 28.44
C ARG A 239 -5.55 6.53 29.82
N ARG A 240 -6.81 6.14 30.05
CA ARG A 240 -7.49 6.21 31.36
C ARG A 240 -7.48 4.84 32.02
#